data_AF-A0AA96GTG9-F1
#
_entry.id   AF-A0AA96GTG9-F1
#
_cell.length_a   1.000
_cell.length_b   1.000
_cell.length_c   1.000
_cell.angle_alpha   90.00
_cell.angle_beta   90.00
_cell.angle_gamma   90.00
#
_symmetry.space_group_name_H-M   'P 1'
#
loop_
_entity.id
_entity.type
_entity.pdbx_description
1 polymer ?
#
loop_
_entity_poly.entity_id
_entity_poly.type
_entity_poly.pdbx_seq_one_letter_code
_entity_poly.pdbx_strand_id
1 'polypeptide(L)'
;MSNVTDHMLKDYVETFHDTLRETASECLAENDQSRLLHAALLPAKITGYISTQFGVALEYEPASETSLTIVRGSARVEDLLFRAPRGLQESGPLLKILGSNIQIHDLHLNGAFPFRLASQDASAILQEMMFSAGTWQRSIAYAEVQANRTVEYWSRDRAALRAKDEILAAMVEVARAKQRNVTVGEYIAEFKNRTVLLLGAYDERGMIRLETIAKSLTELGYLPLLIRDVPDHPHHDLSQKVTAVGAIARFIIIDDSSKSGHLVEAQICKQNSWVTALVRAKGEFSSWMTAGFSASSRVLYEYEYDLANAASAIGDVCQWAEATLNDLERKFISTYPWCKGD
;
A
#
# COMPACT_ATOMS: atom_id res chain seq x y z
N MET A 1 28.01 -8.54 -11.17
CA MET A 1 26.74 -8.52 -11.92
C MET A 1 26.90 -7.58 -13.10
N SER A 2 26.46 -7.99 -14.29
CA SER A 2 26.46 -7.11 -15.47
C SER A 2 25.38 -6.04 -15.33
N ASN A 3 25.69 -4.82 -15.78
CA ASN A 3 24.73 -3.71 -15.80
C ASN A 3 24.00 -3.65 -17.15
N VAL A 4 22.79 -3.10 -17.15
CA VAL A 4 21.97 -2.93 -18.34
C VAL A 4 22.68 -2.07 -19.39
N THR A 5 22.48 -2.41 -20.66
CA THR A 5 22.94 -1.66 -21.83
C THR A 5 21.79 -0.98 -22.54
N ASP A 6 22.09 -0.07 -23.47
CA ASP A 6 21.12 0.70 -24.23
C ASP A 6 20.14 -0.22 -24.99
N HIS A 7 20.67 -1.27 -25.65
CA HIS A 7 19.86 -2.29 -26.34
C HIS A 7 18.97 -3.07 -25.37
N MET A 8 19.51 -3.44 -24.20
CA MET A 8 18.74 -4.22 -23.21
C MET A 8 17.59 -3.43 -22.62
N LEU A 9 17.80 -2.14 -22.28
CA LEU A 9 16.71 -1.29 -21.79
C LEU A 9 15.67 -1.04 -22.88
N LYS A 10 16.11 -0.86 -24.13
CA LYS A 10 15.20 -0.74 -25.27
C LYS A 10 14.32 -1.99 -25.41
N ASP A 11 14.94 -3.17 -25.47
CA ASP A 11 14.23 -4.45 -25.53
C ASP A 11 13.26 -4.64 -24.37
N TYR A 12 13.66 -4.22 -23.15
CA TYR A 12 12.81 -4.27 -21.97
C TYR A 12 11.53 -3.44 -22.16
N VAL A 13 11.65 -2.18 -22.57
CA VAL A 13 10.50 -1.27 -22.72
C VAL A 13 9.58 -1.75 -23.85
N GLU A 14 10.14 -2.15 -24.99
CA GLU A 14 9.37 -2.70 -26.11
C GLU A 14 8.63 -3.98 -25.68
N THR A 15 9.34 -4.93 -25.07
CA THR A 15 8.74 -6.18 -24.57
C THR A 15 7.65 -5.92 -23.55
N PHE A 16 7.84 -4.97 -22.63
CA PHE A 16 6.84 -4.60 -21.62
C PHE A 16 5.56 -4.10 -22.29
N HIS A 17 5.65 -3.11 -23.19
CA HIS A 17 4.48 -2.50 -23.82
C HIS A 17 3.78 -3.44 -24.81
N ASP A 18 4.53 -4.24 -25.56
CA ASP A 18 3.95 -5.25 -26.45
C ASP A 18 3.21 -6.33 -25.66
N THR A 19 3.83 -6.85 -24.60
CA THR A 19 3.19 -7.85 -23.72
C THR A 19 1.96 -7.27 -23.03
N LEU A 20 2.04 -6.01 -22.54
CA LEU A 20 0.92 -5.33 -21.90
C LEU A 20 -0.26 -5.21 -22.86
N ARG A 21 -0.02 -4.75 -24.09
CA ARG A 21 -1.06 -4.58 -25.11
C ARG A 21 -1.69 -5.91 -25.52
N GLU A 22 -0.86 -6.91 -25.83
CA GLU A 22 -1.31 -8.24 -26.23
C GLU A 22 -2.16 -8.88 -25.12
N THR A 23 -1.61 -8.95 -23.90
CA THR A 23 -2.30 -9.57 -22.75
C THR A 23 -3.56 -8.79 -22.38
N ALA A 24 -3.54 -7.45 -22.42
CA ALA A 24 -4.74 -6.64 -22.16
C ALA A 24 -5.84 -6.90 -23.18
N SER A 25 -5.49 -7.06 -24.47
CA SER A 25 -6.46 -7.33 -25.53
C SER A 25 -7.14 -8.70 -25.38
N GLU A 26 -6.44 -9.68 -24.81
CA GLU A 26 -6.97 -11.01 -24.54
C GLU A 26 -7.82 -11.06 -23.26
N CYS A 27 -7.47 -10.26 -22.25
CA CYS A 27 -7.99 -10.41 -20.89
C CYS A 27 -9.00 -9.33 -20.46
N LEU A 28 -8.98 -8.15 -21.08
CA LEU A 28 -9.74 -6.98 -20.65
C LEU A 28 -10.62 -6.42 -21.78
N ALA A 29 -11.76 -5.84 -21.42
CA ALA A 29 -12.60 -5.12 -22.38
C ALA A 29 -11.88 -3.84 -22.82
N GLU A 30 -12.12 -3.39 -24.07
CA GLU A 30 -11.44 -2.24 -24.67
C GLU A 30 -11.49 -0.97 -23.80
N ASN A 31 -12.64 -0.69 -23.17
CA ASN A 31 -12.78 0.43 -22.24
C ASN A 31 -11.87 0.33 -21.01
N ASP A 32 -11.61 -0.88 -20.52
CA ASP A 32 -10.76 -1.12 -19.35
C ASP A 32 -9.27 -1.10 -19.72
N GLN A 33 -8.91 -1.43 -20.97
CA GLN A 33 -7.52 -1.39 -21.45
C GLN A 33 -6.94 0.01 -21.36
N SER A 34 -7.73 1.04 -21.72
CA SER A 34 -7.32 2.45 -21.64
C SER A 34 -7.08 2.95 -20.22
N ARG A 35 -7.51 2.20 -19.20
CA ARG A 35 -7.38 2.54 -17.78
C ARG A 35 -6.17 1.91 -17.12
N LEU A 36 -5.46 1.01 -17.81
CA LEU A 36 -4.17 0.51 -17.35
C LEU A 36 -3.19 1.67 -17.29
N LEU A 37 -2.40 1.74 -16.22
CA LEU A 37 -1.52 2.87 -15.96
C LEU A 37 -0.62 3.15 -17.16
N HIS A 38 0.10 2.13 -17.63
CA HIS A 38 1.04 2.32 -18.73
C HIS A 38 0.37 2.44 -20.10
N ALA A 39 -0.83 1.90 -20.28
CA ALA A 39 -1.58 2.10 -21.52
C ALA A 39 -2.14 3.54 -21.61
N ALA A 40 -2.59 4.09 -20.48
CA ALA A 40 -3.11 5.46 -20.38
C ALA A 40 -2.03 6.52 -20.64
N LEU A 41 -0.75 6.17 -20.45
CA LEU A 41 0.39 7.05 -20.78
C LEU A 41 0.70 7.09 -22.27
N LEU A 42 0.11 6.23 -23.11
CA LEU A 42 0.36 6.20 -24.54
C LEU A 42 -0.73 6.95 -25.33
N PRO A 43 -0.40 7.59 -26.46
CA PRO A 43 0.94 7.72 -27.06
C PRO A 43 1.88 8.66 -26.28
N ALA A 44 3.16 8.26 -26.15
CA ALA A 44 4.18 9.07 -25.47
C ALA A 44 5.57 8.93 -26.08
N LYS A 45 6.35 10.00 -25.94
CA LYS A 45 7.79 9.95 -26.09
C LYS A 45 8.41 9.42 -24.80
N ILE A 46 8.88 8.19 -24.87
CA ILE A 46 9.53 7.48 -23.78
C ILE A 46 11.03 7.77 -23.82
N THR A 47 11.59 8.26 -22.72
CA THR A 47 13.04 8.45 -22.56
C THR A 47 13.56 7.53 -21.47
N GLY A 48 14.40 6.58 -21.85
CA GLY A 48 15.12 5.71 -20.93
C GLY A 48 16.47 6.31 -20.53
N TYR A 49 16.72 6.47 -19.24
CA TYR A 49 17.96 7.01 -18.72
C TYR A 49 18.79 5.89 -18.09
N ILE A 50 20.02 5.68 -18.56
CA ILE A 50 20.95 4.69 -17.99
C ILE A 50 22.12 5.43 -17.35
N SER A 51 22.22 5.33 -16.02
CA SER A 51 23.40 5.80 -15.30
C SER A 51 24.49 4.72 -15.26
N THR A 52 25.71 5.07 -15.64
CA THR A 52 26.86 4.19 -15.43
C THR A 52 27.33 4.18 -13.97
N GLN A 53 26.83 5.10 -13.14
CA GLN A 53 27.07 5.13 -11.69
C GLN A 53 25.95 4.47 -10.90
N PHE A 54 24.71 4.90 -11.09
CA PHE A 54 23.61 4.59 -10.18
C PHE A 54 22.22 4.73 -10.84
N GLY A 55 21.56 3.60 -11.07
CA GLY A 55 20.15 3.54 -11.46
C GLY A 55 19.80 3.64 -12.94
N VAL A 56 18.51 3.45 -13.21
CA VAL A 56 17.84 3.53 -14.50
C VAL A 56 16.50 4.22 -14.30
N ALA A 57 16.08 5.06 -15.25
CA ALA A 57 14.76 5.70 -15.20
C ALA A 57 14.04 5.60 -16.54
N LEU A 58 12.72 5.61 -16.51
CA LEU A 58 11.85 5.72 -17.67
C LEU A 58 10.97 6.96 -17.47
N GLU A 59 11.02 7.90 -18.40
CA GLU A 59 10.14 9.07 -18.42
C GLU A 59 9.18 8.97 -19.59
N TYR A 60 7.92 9.29 -19.35
CA TYR A 60 6.85 9.30 -20.33
C TYR A 60 6.35 10.74 -20.50
N GLU A 61 6.58 11.29 -21.70
CA GLU A 61 6.11 12.63 -22.09
C GLU A 61 5.00 12.48 -23.13
N PRO A 62 3.79 13.06 -22.92
CA PRO A 62 2.70 12.97 -23.89
C PRO A 62 3.14 13.42 -25.28
N ALA A 63 2.80 12.63 -26.31
CA ALA A 63 3.19 12.90 -27.70
C ALA A 63 2.11 12.41 -28.67
N SER A 64 2.19 12.81 -29.95
CA SER A 64 1.25 12.32 -30.98
C SER A 64 1.49 10.87 -31.36
N GLU A 65 2.72 10.35 -31.18
CA GLU A 65 3.12 8.99 -31.52
C GLU A 65 4.08 8.45 -30.45
N THR A 66 4.04 7.13 -30.26
CA THR A 66 4.96 6.47 -29.32
C THR A 66 6.35 6.38 -29.91
N SER A 67 7.35 6.92 -29.21
CA SER A 67 8.75 6.82 -29.58
C SER A 67 9.61 6.51 -28.36
N LEU A 68 10.75 5.83 -28.57
CA LEU A 68 11.66 5.45 -27.49
C LEU A 68 13.07 5.92 -27.79
N THR A 69 13.65 6.67 -26.85
CA THR A 69 15.05 7.11 -26.90
C THR A 69 15.77 6.72 -25.63
N ILE A 70 17.06 6.37 -25.75
CA ILE A 70 17.89 6.01 -24.59
C ILE A 70 18.99 7.07 -24.42
N VAL A 71 19.13 7.58 -23.20
CA VAL A 71 20.16 8.53 -22.78
C VAL A 71 21.06 7.83 -21.76
N ARG A 72 22.32 7.66 -22.11
CA ARG A 72 23.32 7.08 -21.21
C ARG A 72 24.31 8.12 -20.74
N GLY A 73 24.62 8.13 -19.45
CA GLY A 73 25.55 9.10 -18.87
C GLY A 73 26.27 8.59 -17.63
N SER A 74 27.34 9.30 -17.25
CA SER A 74 28.12 9.00 -16.06
C SER A 74 27.61 9.67 -14.79
N ALA A 75 26.64 10.58 -14.86
CA ALA A 75 25.99 11.12 -13.67
C ALA A 75 24.99 10.10 -13.10
N ARG A 76 24.53 10.31 -11.85
CA ARG A 76 23.47 9.46 -11.28
C ARG A 76 22.18 9.61 -12.06
N VAL A 77 21.31 8.60 -12.02
CA VAL A 77 20.07 8.62 -12.81
C VAL A 77 19.20 9.84 -12.52
N GLU A 78 19.16 10.33 -11.27
CA GLU A 78 18.37 11.50 -10.93
C GLU A 78 18.93 12.77 -11.60
N ASP A 79 20.26 12.88 -11.76
CA ASP A 79 20.87 14.01 -12.47
C ASP A 79 20.57 13.96 -13.97
N LEU A 80 20.56 12.76 -14.55
CA LEU A 80 20.23 12.56 -15.97
C LEU A 80 18.77 12.92 -16.27
N LEU A 81 17.85 12.55 -15.37
CA LEU A 81 16.41 12.81 -15.48
C LEU A 81 16.08 14.29 -15.28
N PHE A 82 16.56 14.90 -14.18
CA PHE A 82 16.21 16.28 -13.84
C PHE A 82 16.99 17.31 -14.63
N ARG A 83 18.24 17.01 -15.02
CA ARG A 83 19.14 17.94 -15.71
C ARG A 83 19.26 19.29 -15.00
N ALA A 84 19.24 19.25 -13.67
CA ALA A 84 19.36 20.45 -12.84
C ALA A 84 20.74 21.10 -13.00
N PRO A 85 20.88 22.42 -12.81
CA PRO A 85 22.18 23.07 -12.78
C PRO A 85 23.09 22.48 -11.71
N ARG A 86 24.40 22.43 -11.97
CA ARG A 86 25.39 21.81 -11.06
C ARG A 86 25.33 22.35 -9.63
N GLY A 87 25.17 23.66 -9.46
CA GLY A 87 25.04 24.26 -8.14
C GLY A 87 23.83 23.75 -7.34
N LEU A 88 22.73 23.42 -8.01
CA LEU A 88 21.55 22.80 -7.37
C LEU A 88 21.79 21.32 -7.07
N GLN A 89 22.48 20.59 -7.94
CA GLN A 89 22.84 19.20 -7.68
C GLN A 89 23.75 19.08 -6.44
N GLU A 90 24.66 20.05 -6.24
CA GLU A 90 25.61 20.12 -5.14
C GLU A 90 24.99 20.62 -3.82
N SER A 91 23.88 21.37 -3.85
CA SER A 91 23.18 21.83 -2.64
C SER A 91 22.54 20.69 -1.83
N GLY A 92 22.52 19.47 -2.38
CA GLY A 92 21.91 18.30 -1.78
C GLY A 92 20.42 18.17 -2.11
N PRO A 93 19.87 16.94 -2.00
CA PRO A 93 18.47 16.71 -2.27
C PRO A 93 17.57 17.18 -1.14
N LEU A 94 16.32 17.53 -1.49
CA LEU A 94 15.25 17.75 -0.53
C LEU A 94 14.91 16.46 0.22
N LEU A 95 14.86 15.33 -0.50
CA LEU A 95 14.49 14.03 0.05
C LEU A 95 15.54 12.97 -0.24
N LYS A 96 15.77 12.06 0.71
CA LYS A 96 16.50 10.81 0.47
C LYS A 96 15.49 9.66 0.53
N ILE A 97 15.40 8.91 -0.56
CA ILE A 97 14.48 7.77 -0.68
C ILE A 97 15.27 6.50 -0.39
N LEU A 98 14.92 5.83 0.71
CA LEU A 98 15.56 4.57 1.12
C LEU A 98 14.77 3.32 0.68
N GLY A 99 13.44 3.46 0.58
CA GLY A 99 12.52 2.37 0.25
C GLY A 99 12.24 2.25 -1.25
N SER A 100 11.56 1.16 -1.61
CA SER A 100 11.06 0.89 -2.96
C SER A 100 9.63 1.40 -3.13
N ASN A 101 9.26 1.64 -4.40
CA ASN A 101 7.91 1.99 -4.84
C ASN A 101 7.33 3.23 -4.13
N ILE A 102 8.18 4.20 -3.78
CA ILE A 102 7.71 5.48 -3.26
C ILE A 102 7.01 6.25 -4.38
N GLN A 103 5.75 6.59 -4.19
CA GLN A 103 5.00 7.34 -5.19
C GLN A 103 4.84 8.80 -4.74
N ILE A 104 5.09 9.73 -5.65
CA ILE A 104 4.95 11.17 -5.43
C ILE A 104 4.14 11.74 -6.58
N HIS A 105 2.99 12.33 -6.25
CA HIS A 105 1.99 12.80 -7.20
C HIS A 105 1.63 14.26 -6.93
N ASP A 106 1.29 15.01 -7.97
CA ASP A 106 0.64 16.33 -7.90
C ASP A 106 1.37 17.36 -7.02
N LEU A 107 2.70 17.42 -7.13
CA LEU A 107 3.53 18.23 -6.25
C LEU A 107 4.42 19.22 -7.01
N HIS A 108 4.43 20.46 -6.54
CA HIS A 108 5.37 21.50 -6.96
C HIS A 108 6.44 21.71 -5.89
N LEU A 109 7.69 21.34 -6.20
CA LEU A 109 8.84 21.56 -5.33
C LEU A 109 9.68 22.75 -5.81
N ASN A 110 9.97 23.68 -4.89
CA ASN A 110 10.74 24.90 -5.17
C ASN A 110 12.02 24.98 -4.34
N GLY A 111 13.13 25.39 -4.97
CA GLY A 111 14.34 25.85 -4.31
C GLY A 111 15.37 24.77 -3.98
N ALA A 112 15.15 23.50 -4.36
CA ALA A 112 16.07 22.41 -4.04
C ALA A 112 16.11 21.34 -5.13
N PHE A 113 17.18 20.53 -5.15
CA PHE A 113 17.22 19.33 -5.97
C PHE A 113 16.22 18.30 -5.43
N PRO A 114 15.43 17.59 -6.27
CA PRO A 114 14.23 16.89 -5.79
C PRO A 114 14.51 15.78 -4.77
N PHE A 115 15.26 14.76 -5.17
CA PHE A 115 15.57 13.64 -4.28
C PHE A 115 16.81 12.86 -4.73
N ARG A 116 17.30 11.98 -3.84
CA ARG A 116 18.27 10.93 -4.17
C ARG A 116 17.79 9.58 -3.67
N LEU A 117 18.01 8.55 -4.49
CA LEU A 117 17.88 7.16 -4.09
C LEU A 117 19.10 6.75 -3.25
N ALA A 118 18.86 6.23 -2.06
CA ALA A 118 19.90 5.98 -1.06
C ALA A 118 20.42 4.54 -1.02
N SER A 119 19.70 3.57 -1.60
CA SER A 119 20.05 2.15 -1.63
C SER A 119 19.82 1.57 -3.03
N GLN A 120 20.33 0.37 -3.32
CA GLN A 120 20.13 -0.29 -4.63
C GLN A 120 18.69 -0.78 -4.85
N ASP A 121 17.93 -0.97 -3.77
CA ASP A 121 16.53 -1.37 -3.81
C ASP A 121 15.58 -0.17 -3.81
N ALA A 122 16.12 1.04 -3.64
CA ALA A 122 15.30 2.25 -3.62
C ALA A 122 14.71 2.56 -5.00
N SER A 123 13.46 3.01 -5.00
CA SER A 123 12.78 3.43 -6.22
C SER A 123 11.66 4.42 -5.97
N ALA A 124 11.36 5.21 -7.01
CA ALA A 124 10.36 6.24 -6.98
C ALA A 124 9.53 6.26 -8.27
N ILE A 125 8.24 6.56 -8.14
CA ILE A 125 7.34 6.89 -9.24
C ILE A 125 6.90 8.33 -9.04
N LEU A 126 7.03 9.13 -10.10
CA LEU A 126 6.71 10.54 -10.15
C LEU A 126 5.54 10.74 -11.11
N GLN A 127 4.51 11.47 -10.71
CA GLN A 127 3.38 11.80 -11.57
C GLN A 127 2.96 13.25 -11.38
N GLU A 128 2.74 13.97 -12.48
CA GLU A 128 2.33 15.38 -12.47
C GLU A 128 3.16 16.27 -11.54
N MET A 129 4.49 16.15 -11.69
CA MET A 129 5.46 16.83 -10.84
C MET A 129 6.00 18.09 -11.50
N MET A 130 6.16 19.15 -10.71
CA MET A 130 6.86 20.37 -11.14
C MET A 130 8.01 20.69 -10.20
N PHE A 131 9.18 20.96 -10.75
CA PHE A 131 10.37 21.35 -10.01
C PHE A 131 10.85 22.71 -10.50
N SER A 132 11.26 23.59 -9.57
CA SER A 132 11.81 24.89 -9.93
C SER A 132 12.86 25.35 -8.93
N ALA A 133 13.90 26.03 -9.39
CA ALA A 133 14.87 26.71 -8.53
C ALA A 133 15.56 27.83 -9.31
N GLY A 134 15.31 29.08 -8.92
CA GLY A 134 15.78 30.23 -9.69
C GLY A 134 15.18 30.25 -11.10
N THR A 135 16.03 30.23 -12.12
CA THR A 135 15.61 30.19 -13.53
C THR A 135 15.42 28.77 -14.08
N TRP A 136 15.83 27.74 -13.34
CA TRP A 136 15.64 26.36 -13.76
C TRP A 136 14.24 25.89 -13.41
N GLN A 137 13.58 25.23 -14.36
CA GLN A 137 12.28 24.59 -14.20
C GLN A 137 12.28 23.24 -14.92
N ARG A 138 11.53 22.29 -14.37
CA ARG A 138 11.34 20.97 -14.95
C ARG A 138 9.99 20.41 -14.57
N SER A 139 9.18 20.07 -15.56
CA SER A 139 7.92 19.34 -15.37
C SER A 139 8.10 17.88 -15.77
N ILE A 140 7.53 16.95 -15.01
CA ILE A 140 7.51 15.51 -15.30
C ILE A 140 6.05 15.05 -15.24
N ALA A 141 5.50 14.65 -16.38
CA ALA A 141 4.15 14.07 -16.44
C ALA A 141 4.13 12.70 -15.76
N TYR A 142 5.05 11.81 -16.15
CA TYR A 142 5.26 10.54 -15.47
C TYR A 142 6.71 10.07 -15.58
N ALA A 143 7.29 9.59 -14.49
CA ALA A 143 8.60 8.92 -14.52
C ALA A 143 8.75 7.84 -13.45
N GLU A 144 9.46 6.78 -13.81
CA GLU A 144 9.89 5.73 -12.89
C GLU A 144 11.39 5.82 -12.72
N VAL A 145 11.88 5.80 -11.48
CA VAL A 145 13.30 5.90 -11.15
C VAL A 145 13.67 4.74 -10.25
N GLN A 146 14.59 3.90 -10.70
CA GLN A 146 15.05 2.70 -9.99
C GLN A 146 16.55 2.79 -9.75
N ALA A 147 17.01 2.49 -8.54
CA ALA A 147 18.44 2.43 -8.24
C ALA A 147 19.11 1.18 -8.85
N ASN A 148 18.34 0.10 -9.00
CA ASN A 148 18.81 -1.15 -9.57
C ASN A 148 19.05 -1.00 -11.09
N ARG A 149 20.23 -1.41 -11.54
CA ARG A 149 20.64 -1.37 -12.95
C ARG A 149 21.16 -2.70 -13.47
N THR A 150 20.90 -3.80 -12.76
CA THR A 150 21.37 -5.12 -13.17
C THR A 150 20.62 -5.61 -14.40
N VAL A 151 21.29 -6.42 -15.23
CA VAL A 151 20.67 -7.04 -16.42
C VAL A 151 19.46 -7.90 -16.04
N GLU A 152 19.51 -8.58 -14.89
CA GLU A 152 18.42 -9.42 -14.41
C GLU A 152 17.14 -8.62 -14.16
N TYR A 153 17.25 -7.46 -13.49
CA TYR A 153 16.12 -6.59 -13.19
C TYR A 153 15.51 -5.98 -14.47
N TRP A 154 16.35 -5.63 -15.45
CA TRP A 154 15.95 -5.04 -16.72
C TRP A 154 15.94 -6.05 -17.88
N SER A 155 15.59 -7.30 -17.60
CA SER A 155 15.51 -8.38 -18.60
C SER A 155 14.15 -8.44 -19.30
N ARG A 156 14.10 -9.04 -20.49
CA ARG A 156 12.85 -9.26 -21.24
C ARG A 156 11.84 -10.10 -20.45
N ASP A 157 12.31 -11.12 -19.74
CA ASP A 157 11.44 -11.95 -18.89
C ASP A 157 10.82 -11.13 -17.77
N ARG A 158 11.62 -10.24 -17.14
CA ARG A 158 11.11 -9.34 -16.09
C ARG A 158 10.13 -8.31 -16.64
N ALA A 159 10.36 -7.79 -17.85
CA ALA A 159 9.42 -6.92 -18.55
C ALA A 159 8.07 -7.60 -18.78
N ALA A 160 8.08 -8.81 -19.33
CA ALA A 160 6.86 -9.58 -19.60
C ALA A 160 6.10 -9.95 -18.32
N LEU A 161 6.82 -10.36 -17.26
CA LEU A 161 6.21 -10.62 -15.95
C LEU A 161 5.55 -9.37 -15.37
N ARG A 162 6.26 -8.23 -15.40
CA ARG A 162 5.74 -6.96 -14.88
C ARG A 162 4.49 -6.50 -15.62
N ALA A 163 4.46 -6.64 -16.94
CA ALA A 163 3.27 -6.33 -17.74
C ALA A 163 2.09 -7.21 -17.34
N LYS A 164 2.31 -8.52 -17.16
CA LYS A 164 1.27 -9.45 -16.71
C LYS A 164 0.78 -9.15 -15.30
N ASP A 165 1.65 -8.74 -14.38
CA ASP A 165 1.28 -8.33 -13.03
C ASP A 165 0.34 -7.11 -13.04
N GLU A 166 0.58 -6.13 -13.92
CA GLU A 166 -0.32 -4.98 -14.11
C GLU A 166 -1.70 -5.40 -14.63
N ILE A 167 -1.74 -6.31 -15.62
CA ILE A 167 -3.00 -6.86 -16.11
C ILE A 167 -3.72 -7.66 -15.03
N LEU A 168 -3.02 -8.50 -14.28
CA LEU A 168 -3.62 -9.30 -13.23
C LEU A 168 -4.24 -8.40 -12.14
N ALA A 169 -3.54 -7.34 -11.73
CA ALA A 169 -4.07 -6.35 -10.80
C ALA A 169 -5.36 -5.71 -11.36
N ALA A 170 -5.35 -5.32 -12.63
CA ALA A 170 -6.53 -4.75 -13.28
C ALA A 170 -7.68 -5.75 -13.42
N MET A 171 -7.41 -7.01 -13.78
CA MET A 171 -8.41 -8.07 -13.87
C MET A 171 -9.06 -8.35 -12.51
N VAL A 172 -8.28 -8.33 -11.42
CA VAL A 172 -8.81 -8.47 -10.07
C VAL A 172 -9.77 -7.33 -9.75
N GLU A 173 -9.41 -6.08 -10.08
CA GLU A 173 -10.28 -4.93 -9.88
C GLU A 173 -11.53 -4.96 -10.78
N VAL A 174 -11.40 -5.35 -12.05
CA VAL A 174 -12.54 -5.51 -12.98
C VAL A 174 -13.46 -6.64 -12.53
N ALA A 175 -12.92 -7.77 -12.08
CA ALA A 175 -13.70 -8.89 -11.57
C ALA A 175 -14.43 -8.52 -10.26
N ARG A 176 -13.76 -7.78 -9.36
CA ARG A 176 -14.38 -7.21 -8.15
C ARG A 176 -15.52 -6.26 -8.51
N ALA A 177 -15.32 -5.39 -9.50
CA ALA A 177 -16.35 -4.46 -9.97
C ALA A 177 -17.55 -5.20 -10.61
N LYS A 178 -17.28 -6.17 -11.49
CA LYS A 178 -18.32 -6.98 -12.19
C LYS A 178 -19.10 -7.88 -11.26
N GLN A 179 -18.47 -8.48 -10.25
CA GLN A 179 -19.17 -9.35 -9.31
C GLN A 179 -20.13 -8.59 -8.39
N ARG A 180 -19.99 -7.27 -8.24
CA ARG A 180 -20.61 -6.57 -7.12
C ARG A 180 -21.53 -5.41 -7.49
N ASN A 181 -21.45 -4.84 -8.69
CA ASN A 181 -22.39 -3.79 -9.14
C ASN A 181 -22.52 -2.60 -8.14
N VAL A 182 -21.42 -2.27 -7.44
CA VAL A 182 -21.27 -1.15 -6.48
C VAL A 182 -19.95 -0.43 -6.77
N THR A 183 -19.87 0.87 -6.47
CA THR A 183 -18.65 1.68 -6.68
C THR A 183 -17.53 1.31 -5.70
N VAL A 184 -16.27 1.66 -6.02
CA VAL A 184 -15.11 1.43 -5.12
C VAL A 184 -15.29 2.12 -3.77
N GLY A 185 -15.89 3.31 -3.74
CA GLY A 185 -16.19 4.04 -2.51
C GLY A 185 -17.22 3.31 -1.64
N GLU A 186 -18.28 2.78 -2.25
CA GLU A 186 -19.29 1.96 -1.58
C GLU A 186 -18.72 0.62 -1.10
N TYR A 187 -17.81 0.02 -1.87
CA TYR A 187 -17.12 -1.21 -1.47
C TYR A 187 -16.21 -0.99 -0.26
N ILE A 188 -15.41 0.08 -0.26
CA ILE A 188 -14.56 0.44 0.89
C ILE A 188 -15.44 0.80 2.08
N ALA A 189 -16.57 1.49 1.88
CA ALA A 189 -17.52 1.81 2.94
C ALA A 189 -18.17 0.55 3.52
N GLU A 190 -18.66 -0.37 2.70
CA GLU A 190 -19.26 -1.63 3.14
C GLU A 190 -18.23 -2.54 3.84
N PHE A 191 -17.02 -2.64 3.27
CA PHE A 191 -15.92 -3.38 3.87
C PHE A 191 -15.53 -2.79 5.22
N LYS A 192 -15.33 -1.47 5.32
CA LYS A 192 -15.09 -0.77 6.59
C LYS A 192 -16.24 -0.93 7.59
N ASN A 193 -17.47 -1.12 7.11
CA ASN A 193 -18.65 -1.27 7.96
C ASN A 193 -18.88 -2.70 8.46
N ARG A 194 -18.11 -3.69 8.00
CA ARG A 194 -18.35 -5.09 8.38
C ARG A 194 -17.09 -5.84 8.77
N THR A 195 -15.91 -5.39 8.33
CA THR A 195 -14.65 -6.09 8.59
C THR A 195 -14.22 -5.91 10.04
N VAL A 196 -13.96 -7.03 10.72
CA VAL A 196 -13.40 -7.07 12.07
C VAL A 196 -12.03 -7.73 12.00
N LEU A 197 -10.98 -6.99 12.36
CA LEU A 197 -9.63 -7.53 12.39
C LEU A 197 -9.46 -8.41 13.62
N LEU A 198 -9.06 -9.66 13.39
CA LEU A 198 -8.79 -10.66 14.42
C LEU A 198 -7.29 -10.90 14.57
N LEU A 199 -6.80 -10.72 15.80
CA LEU A 199 -5.41 -10.89 16.18
C LEU A 199 -5.29 -11.89 17.34
N GLY A 200 -4.18 -12.62 17.42
CA GLY A 200 -3.99 -13.62 18.49
C GLY A 200 -2.80 -14.54 18.25
N ALA A 201 -2.81 -15.70 18.91
CA ALA A 201 -1.80 -16.73 18.69
C ALA A 201 -2.18 -17.64 17.52
N TYR A 202 -1.19 -17.98 16.68
CA TYR A 202 -1.33 -18.88 15.54
C TYR A 202 -0.83 -20.31 15.83
N ASP A 203 -0.62 -20.64 17.11
CA ASP A 203 -0.43 -22.03 17.52
C ASP A 203 -1.75 -22.80 17.46
N GLU A 204 -1.69 -24.12 17.64
CA GLU A 204 -2.87 -24.99 17.49
C GLU A 204 -4.05 -24.57 18.39
N ARG A 205 -3.77 -24.19 19.64
CA ARG A 205 -4.80 -23.77 20.59
C ARG A 205 -5.35 -22.39 20.26
N GLY A 206 -4.48 -21.44 19.91
CA GLY A 206 -4.85 -20.09 19.51
C GLY A 206 -5.69 -20.09 18.24
N MET A 207 -5.35 -20.94 17.26
CA MET A 207 -6.15 -21.11 16.05
C MET A 207 -7.57 -21.58 16.34
N ILE A 208 -7.76 -22.59 17.22
CA ILE A 208 -9.09 -23.05 17.62
C ILE A 208 -9.93 -21.91 18.21
N ARG A 209 -9.32 -21.07 19.05
CA ARG A 209 -10.01 -19.90 19.64
C ARG A 209 -10.33 -18.85 18.57
N LEU A 210 -9.37 -18.51 17.72
CA LEU A 210 -9.56 -17.55 16.62
C LEU A 210 -10.66 -17.99 15.65
N GLU A 211 -10.71 -19.27 15.29
CA GLU A 211 -11.77 -19.85 14.44
C GLU A 211 -13.14 -19.79 15.13
N THR A 212 -13.20 -20.05 16.44
CA THR A 212 -14.43 -19.95 17.23
C THR A 212 -14.95 -18.51 17.27
N ILE A 213 -14.05 -17.55 17.48
CA ILE A 213 -14.38 -16.11 17.46
C ILE A 213 -14.83 -15.69 16.06
N ALA A 214 -14.09 -16.10 15.01
CA ALA A 214 -14.42 -15.80 13.62
C ALA A 214 -15.80 -16.33 13.22
N LYS A 215 -16.13 -17.56 13.62
CA LYS A 215 -17.45 -18.15 13.39
C LYS A 215 -18.54 -17.31 14.06
N SER A 216 -18.34 -16.92 15.32
CA SER A 216 -19.29 -16.09 16.08
C SER A 216 -19.50 -14.72 15.40
N LEU A 217 -18.42 -14.08 14.92
CA LEU A 217 -18.50 -12.83 14.17
C LEU A 217 -19.28 -12.97 12.86
N THR A 218 -19.05 -14.06 12.14
CA THR A 218 -19.76 -14.36 10.88
C THR A 218 -21.26 -14.52 11.12
N GLU A 219 -21.64 -15.23 12.17
CA GLU A 219 -23.05 -15.40 12.59
C GLU A 219 -23.71 -14.08 12.97
N LEU A 220 -22.93 -13.11 13.49
CA LEU A 220 -23.37 -11.74 13.79
C LEU A 220 -23.38 -10.81 12.56
N GLY A 221 -22.99 -11.29 11.38
CA GLY A 221 -23.02 -10.54 10.12
C GLY A 221 -21.73 -9.77 9.79
N TYR A 222 -20.70 -9.88 10.63
CA TYR A 222 -19.38 -9.31 10.40
C TYR A 222 -18.53 -10.18 9.47
N LEU A 223 -17.47 -9.57 8.94
CA LEU A 223 -16.45 -10.24 8.13
C LEU A 223 -15.17 -10.36 8.96
N PRO A 224 -14.93 -11.49 9.64
CA PRO A 224 -13.69 -11.68 10.38
C PRO A 224 -12.50 -11.75 9.41
N LEU A 225 -11.44 -11.01 9.71
CA LEU A 225 -10.21 -11.00 8.93
C LEU A 225 -9.02 -11.32 9.85
N LEU A 226 -8.38 -12.47 9.65
CA LEU A 226 -7.14 -12.81 10.34
C LEU A 226 -5.97 -12.14 9.62
N ILE A 227 -5.05 -11.52 10.37
CA ILE A 227 -3.91 -10.84 9.74
C ILE A 227 -2.99 -11.78 8.95
N ARG A 228 -2.93 -13.06 9.34
CA ARG A 228 -2.20 -14.11 8.59
C ARG A 228 -2.77 -14.36 7.20
N ASP A 229 -4.09 -14.19 7.02
CA ASP A 229 -4.76 -14.52 5.75
C ASP A 229 -4.67 -13.37 4.74
N VAL A 230 -4.29 -12.18 5.19
CA VAL A 230 -3.94 -11.07 4.31
C VAL A 230 -2.61 -11.42 3.62
N PRO A 231 -2.50 -11.32 2.28
CA PRO A 231 -1.23 -11.59 1.61
C PRO A 231 -0.11 -10.68 2.10
N ASP A 232 1.09 -11.24 2.25
CA ASP A 232 2.27 -10.45 2.57
C ASP A 232 2.70 -9.63 1.36
N HIS A 233 3.10 -8.38 1.60
CA HIS A 233 3.69 -7.53 0.58
C HIS A 233 5.21 -7.46 0.80
N PRO A 234 6.07 -7.65 -0.22
CA PRO A 234 7.53 -7.70 -0.06
C PRO A 234 8.18 -6.47 0.58
N HIS A 235 7.44 -5.36 0.67
CA HIS A 235 7.91 -4.08 1.20
C HIS A 235 7.23 -3.67 2.50
N HIS A 236 6.34 -4.51 3.04
CA HIS A 236 5.68 -4.27 4.32
C HIS A 236 6.18 -5.26 5.36
N ASP A 237 6.62 -4.77 6.50
CA ASP A 237 6.74 -5.60 7.68
C ASP A 237 5.35 -5.91 8.29
N LEU A 238 5.31 -6.83 9.25
CA LEU A 238 4.07 -7.23 9.90
C LEU A 238 3.35 -6.06 10.60
N SER A 239 4.10 -5.10 11.16
CA SER A 239 3.52 -3.94 11.83
C SER A 239 2.85 -2.99 10.84
N GLN A 240 3.47 -2.77 9.67
CA GLN A 240 2.91 -2.00 8.57
C GLN A 240 1.66 -2.67 8.00
N LYS A 241 1.68 -4.00 7.89
CA LYS A 241 0.53 -4.81 7.47
C LYS A 241 -0.64 -4.67 8.46
N VAL A 242 -0.40 -4.86 9.76
CA VAL A 242 -1.39 -4.65 10.82
C VAL A 242 -1.92 -3.21 10.79
N THR A 243 -1.06 -2.23 10.54
CA THR A 243 -1.48 -0.83 10.50
C THR A 243 -2.41 -0.53 9.33
N ALA A 244 -2.06 -1.02 8.13
CA ALA A 244 -2.88 -0.85 6.94
C ALA A 244 -4.25 -1.51 7.09
N VAL A 245 -4.30 -2.74 7.63
CA VAL A 245 -5.53 -3.48 7.81
C VAL A 245 -6.38 -2.92 8.96
N GLY A 246 -5.74 -2.55 10.07
CA GLY A 246 -6.41 -1.95 11.23
C GLY A 246 -7.10 -0.63 10.89
N ALA A 247 -6.48 0.20 10.04
CA ALA A 247 -7.05 1.48 9.59
C ALA A 247 -8.31 1.34 8.71
N ILE A 248 -8.56 0.15 8.16
CA ILE A 248 -9.75 -0.13 7.34
C ILE A 248 -10.72 -1.13 8.00
N ALA A 249 -10.38 -1.64 9.17
CA ALA A 249 -11.28 -2.45 9.98
C ALA A 249 -12.29 -1.57 10.70
N ARG A 250 -13.49 -2.10 10.95
CA ARG A 250 -14.52 -1.43 11.74
C ARG A 250 -14.10 -1.29 13.20
N PHE A 251 -13.64 -2.40 13.76
CA PHE A 251 -13.02 -2.52 15.06
C PHE A 251 -12.13 -3.76 15.08
N ILE A 252 -11.40 -3.94 16.18
CA ILE A 252 -10.37 -4.97 16.32
C ILE A 252 -10.72 -5.84 17.53
N ILE A 253 -10.58 -7.16 17.39
CA ILE A 253 -10.63 -8.10 18.51
C ILE A 253 -9.29 -8.83 18.59
N ILE A 254 -8.71 -8.85 19.79
CA ILE A 254 -7.45 -9.52 20.09
C ILE A 254 -7.72 -10.65 21.09
N ASP A 255 -7.45 -11.90 20.72
CA ASP A 255 -7.39 -13.02 21.66
C ASP A 255 -6.08 -12.94 22.47
N ASP A 256 -6.18 -12.43 23.69
CA ASP A 256 -5.06 -12.16 24.61
C ASP A 256 -4.83 -13.32 25.61
N SER A 257 -5.21 -14.53 25.21
CA SER A 257 -5.22 -15.72 26.06
C SER A 257 -3.86 -16.45 26.10
N SER A 258 -2.97 -16.20 25.13
CA SER A 258 -1.64 -16.84 25.08
C SER A 258 -0.59 -15.93 24.46
N LYS A 259 0.66 -15.98 24.96
CA LYS A 259 1.77 -15.14 24.48
C LYS A 259 2.06 -15.37 22.98
N SER A 260 1.96 -14.32 22.17
CA SER A 260 2.36 -14.32 20.76
C SER A 260 2.77 -12.91 20.30
N GLY A 261 2.95 -12.72 18.98
CA GLY A 261 3.22 -11.43 18.36
C GLY A 261 2.14 -10.37 18.61
N HIS A 262 0.92 -10.77 18.97
CA HIS A 262 -0.20 -9.86 19.25
C HIS A 262 0.08 -8.81 20.33
N LEU A 263 1.07 -9.04 21.21
CA LEU A 263 1.48 -8.04 22.21
C LEU A 263 2.02 -6.76 21.55
N VAL A 264 2.73 -6.88 20.43
CA VAL A 264 3.20 -5.73 19.64
C VAL A 264 2.02 -5.09 18.92
N GLU A 265 1.14 -5.93 18.34
CA GLU A 265 -0.03 -5.49 17.59
C GLU A 265 -1.04 -4.73 18.47
N ALA A 266 -1.20 -5.15 19.73
CA ALA A 266 -2.01 -4.44 20.72
C ALA A 266 -1.50 -3.01 20.92
N GLN A 267 -0.17 -2.82 21.06
CA GLN A 267 0.40 -1.48 21.19
C GLN A 267 0.15 -0.61 19.95
N ILE A 268 0.21 -1.20 18.75
CA ILE A 268 -0.16 -0.51 17.49
C ILE A 268 -1.62 -0.05 17.56
N CYS A 269 -2.54 -0.92 17.99
CA CYS A 269 -3.95 -0.58 18.13
C CYS A 269 -4.19 0.58 19.11
N LYS A 270 -3.48 0.56 20.25
CA LYS A 270 -3.52 1.64 21.24
C LYS A 270 -2.95 2.94 20.71
N GLN A 271 -1.81 2.92 20.03
CA GLN A 271 -1.17 4.11 19.45
C GLN A 271 -2.08 4.79 18.42
N ASN A 272 -2.79 4.00 17.62
CA ASN A 272 -3.72 4.51 16.61
C ASN A 272 -5.12 4.80 17.14
N SER A 273 -5.39 4.54 18.43
CA SER A 273 -6.69 4.75 19.07
C SER A 273 -7.86 4.08 18.32
N TRP A 274 -7.64 2.90 17.75
CA TRP A 274 -8.72 2.12 17.15
C TRP A 274 -9.59 1.49 18.23
N VAL A 275 -10.89 1.36 17.95
CA VAL A 275 -11.81 0.62 18.82
C VAL A 275 -11.36 -0.84 18.86
N THR A 276 -10.86 -1.27 20.02
CA THR A 276 -10.18 -2.55 20.18
C THR A 276 -10.65 -3.25 21.45
N ALA A 277 -11.07 -4.50 21.32
CA ALA A 277 -11.38 -5.36 22.46
C ALA A 277 -10.30 -6.44 22.63
N LEU A 278 -9.74 -6.52 23.82
CA LEU A 278 -8.87 -7.60 24.26
C LEU A 278 -9.72 -8.63 24.98
N VAL A 279 -9.92 -9.78 24.35
CA VAL A 279 -10.70 -10.89 24.91
C VAL A 279 -9.77 -11.94 25.47
N ARG A 280 -10.08 -12.46 26.65
CA ARG A 280 -9.25 -13.45 27.35
C ARG A 280 -10.09 -14.64 27.78
N ALA A 281 -9.63 -15.84 27.46
CA ALA A 281 -10.21 -17.05 28.03
C ALA A 281 -10.00 -17.04 29.56
N LYS A 282 -11.02 -17.47 30.30
CA LYS A 282 -11.04 -17.38 31.77
C LYS A 282 -9.84 -18.08 32.39
N GLY A 283 -9.09 -17.35 33.21
CA GLY A 283 -7.86 -17.85 33.85
C GLY A 283 -6.63 -17.93 32.93
N GLU A 284 -6.74 -17.49 31.68
CA GLU A 284 -5.61 -17.36 30.75
C GLU A 284 -5.22 -15.88 30.59
N PHE A 285 -3.90 -15.60 30.57
CA PHE A 285 -3.37 -14.25 30.35
C PHE A 285 -2.07 -14.33 29.56
N SER A 286 -1.94 -13.50 28.53
CA SER A 286 -0.70 -13.39 27.77
C SER A 286 0.41 -12.68 28.58
N SER A 287 0.13 -11.53 29.19
CA SER A 287 1.16 -10.67 29.80
C SER A 287 0.58 -9.65 30.79
N TRP A 288 1.33 -9.31 31.84
CA TRP A 288 1.00 -8.17 32.70
C TRP A 288 1.10 -6.83 31.98
N MET A 289 1.79 -6.75 30.84
CA MET A 289 1.89 -5.52 30.05
C MET A 289 0.60 -5.15 29.33
N THR A 290 -0.32 -6.11 29.14
CA THR A 290 -1.67 -5.87 28.61
C THR A 290 -2.72 -5.80 29.73
N ALA A 291 -2.35 -5.99 30.99
CA ALA A 291 -3.26 -5.78 32.10
C ALA A 291 -3.55 -4.28 32.28
N GLY A 292 -4.83 -3.91 32.33
CA GLY A 292 -5.21 -2.49 32.42
C GLY A 292 -4.95 -1.70 31.14
N PHE A 293 -4.88 -2.39 30.00
CA PHE A 293 -4.81 -1.81 28.67
C PHE A 293 -5.92 -0.75 28.44
N SER A 294 -7.10 -1.06 28.95
CA SER A 294 -8.32 -0.23 28.92
C SER A 294 -8.34 0.90 29.96
N ALA A 295 -7.50 0.86 31.01
CA ALA A 295 -7.61 1.77 32.15
C ALA A 295 -7.44 3.27 31.79
N SER A 296 -6.79 3.56 30.66
CA SER A 296 -6.48 4.93 30.21
C SER A 296 -7.15 5.32 28.90
N SER A 297 -7.99 4.46 28.32
CA SER A 297 -8.55 4.69 26.99
C SER A 297 -10.00 4.24 26.90
N ARG A 298 -10.85 5.07 26.29
CA ARG A 298 -12.28 4.76 26.08
C ARG A 298 -12.54 3.91 24.84
N VAL A 299 -11.52 3.73 23.99
CA VAL A 299 -11.60 2.91 22.77
C VAL A 299 -10.97 1.53 22.96
N LEU A 300 -10.55 1.21 24.20
CA LEU A 300 -9.98 -0.08 24.56
C LEU A 300 -10.89 -0.76 25.57
N TYR A 301 -11.18 -2.03 25.35
CA TYR A 301 -12.00 -2.85 26.24
C TYR A 301 -11.29 -4.14 26.58
N GLU A 302 -11.41 -4.58 27.82
CA GLU A 302 -10.93 -5.88 28.27
C GLU A 302 -12.13 -6.71 28.68
N TYR A 303 -12.23 -7.93 28.15
CA TYR A 303 -13.31 -8.84 28.46
C TYR A 303 -12.79 -10.24 28.72
N GLU A 304 -13.22 -10.85 29.80
CA GLU A 304 -12.91 -12.24 30.14
C GLU A 304 -14.10 -13.11 29.74
N TYR A 305 -13.84 -14.22 29.05
CA TYR A 305 -14.87 -15.13 28.56
C TYR A 305 -14.57 -16.59 28.88
N ASP A 306 -15.63 -17.39 28.99
CA ASP A 306 -15.53 -18.84 28.99
C ASP A 306 -15.65 -19.35 27.54
N LEU A 307 -14.79 -20.28 27.13
CA LEU A 307 -14.86 -20.90 25.81
C LEU A 307 -16.23 -21.53 25.53
N ALA A 308 -16.89 -22.07 26.57
CA ALA A 308 -18.25 -22.62 26.44
C ALA A 308 -19.30 -21.57 26.05
N ASN A 309 -19.03 -20.29 26.34
CA ASN A 309 -19.94 -19.16 26.10
C ASN A 309 -19.32 -18.13 25.14
N ALA A 310 -18.32 -18.52 24.35
CA ALA A 310 -17.59 -17.61 23.46
C ALA A 310 -18.53 -16.82 22.54
N ALA A 311 -19.56 -17.44 21.98
CA ALA A 311 -20.51 -16.75 21.10
C ALA A 311 -21.23 -15.59 21.80
N SER A 312 -21.73 -15.79 23.03
CA SER A 312 -22.38 -14.72 23.81
C SER A 312 -21.38 -13.61 24.15
N ALA A 313 -20.17 -14.00 24.57
CA ALA A 313 -19.13 -13.05 24.92
C ALA A 313 -18.71 -12.16 23.74
N ILE A 314 -18.56 -12.76 22.55
CA ILE A 314 -18.27 -12.01 21.33
C ILE A 314 -19.44 -11.10 20.94
N GLY A 315 -20.69 -11.54 21.18
CA GLY A 315 -21.87 -10.67 21.05
C GLY A 315 -21.78 -9.41 21.91
N ASP A 316 -21.47 -9.56 23.20
CA ASP A 316 -21.32 -8.44 24.14
C ASP A 316 -20.18 -7.49 23.72
N VAL A 317 -19.05 -8.05 23.30
CA VAL A 317 -17.89 -7.31 22.79
C VAL A 317 -18.25 -6.50 21.55
N CYS A 318 -18.99 -7.10 20.60
CA CYS A 318 -19.44 -6.38 19.40
C CYS A 318 -20.41 -5.25 19.76
N GLN A 319 -21.35 -5.48 20.68
CA GLN A 319 -22.27 -4.44 21.14
C GLN A 319 -21.52 -3.26 21.77
N TRP A 320 -20.51 -3.55 22.60
CA TRP A 320 -19.64 -2.50 23.16
C TRP A 320 -18.90 -1.74 22.07
N ALA A 321 -18.31 -2.43 21.09
CA ALA A 321 -17.55 -1.81 20.01
C ALA A 321 -18.44 -0.88 19.17
N GLU A 322 -19.63 -1.34 18.79
CA GLU A 322 -20.63 -0.55 18.05
C GLU A 322 -21.11 0.67 18.84
N ALA A 323 -21.41 0.49 20.13
CA ALA A 323 -21.80 1.61 20.99
C ALA A 323 -20.68 2.67 21.08
N THR A 324 -19.42 2.24 21.16
CA THR A 324 -18.25 3.11 21.20
C THR A 324 -18.05 3.85 19.87
N LEU A 325 -18.19 3.15 18.73
CA LEU A 325 -18.11 3.76 17.40
C LEU A 325 -19.20 4.80 17.19
N ASN A 326 -20.46 4.49 17.55
CA ASN A 326 -21.58 5.43 17.46
C ASN A 326 -21.40 6.66 18.37
N ASP A 327 -20.76 6.50 19.54
CA ASP A 327 -20.42 7.63 20.40
C ASP A 327 -19.32 8.52 19.80
N LEU A 328 -18.28 7.92 19.21
CA LEU A 328 -17.23 8.64 18.49
C LEU A 328 -17.78 9.38 17.27
N GLU A 329 -18.64 8.74 16.48
CA GLU A 329 -19.28 9.34 15.31
C GLU A 329 -20.08 10.58 15.70
N ARG A 330 -20.95 10.49 16.72
CA ARG A 330 -21.69 11.66 17.22
C ARG A 330 -20.78 12.80 17.68
N LYS A 331 -19.66 12.47 18.33
CA LYS A 331 -18.65 13.46 18.76
C LYS A 331 -17.95 14.10 17.57
N PHE A 332 -17.56 13.32 16.56
CA PHE A 332 -16.88 13.84 15.39
C PHE A 332 -17.82 14.68 14.50
N ILE A 333 -19.07 14.26 14.28
CA ILE A 333 -20.07 15.05 13.55
C ILE A 333 -20.34 16.38 14.25
N SER A 334 -20.41 16.40 15.59
CA SER A 334 -20.62 17.64 16.35
C SER A 334 -19.39 18.55 16.36
N THR A 335 -18.19 17.98 16.29
CA THR A 335 -16.90 18.71 16.36
C THR A 335 -16.45 19.24 15.00
N TYR A 336 -16.57 18.44 13.93
CA TYR A 336 -16.01 18.74 12.61
C TYR A 336 -17.09 19.23 11.63
N PRO A 337 -16.96 20.46 11.10
CA PRO A 337 -17.98 21.06 10.23
C PRO A 337 -18.26 20.28 8.96
N TRP A 338 -17.25 19.67 8.34
CA TRP A 338 -17.36 18.92 7.09
C TRP A 338 -17.99 17.52 7.25
N CYS A 339 -18.22 17.07 8.48
CA CYS A 339 -18.91 15.79 8.76
C CYS A 339 -20.43 15.95 8.82
N LYS A 340 -20.95 17.17 8.85
CA LYS A 340 -22.37 17.47 8.66
C LYS A 340 -22.55 17.56 7.16
N GLY A 341 -23.00 16.48 6.51
CA GLY A 341 -23.28 16.50 5.07
C GLY A 341 -24.21 17.67 4.72
N ASP A 342 -24.04 18.22 3.51
CA ASP A 342 -25.03 19.14 2.92
C ASP A 342 -26.42 18.52 2.84
#